data_AF-A0A8T1BRJ2-F1
#
_entry.id   AF-A0A8T1BRJ2-F1
#
_cell.length_a   1.000
_cell.length_b   1.000
_cell.length_c   1.000
_cell.angle_alpha   90.00
_cell.angle_beta   90.00
_cell.angle_gamma   90.00
#
_symmetry.space_group_name_H-M   'P 1'
#
loop_
_entity.id
_entity.type
_entity.pdbx_description
1 polymer ?
#
loop_
_entity_poly.entity_id
_entity_poly.type
_entity_poly.pdbx_seq_one_letter_code
_entity_poly.pdbx_strand_id
1 'polypeptide(L)'
;MADRTRVPSNLPKYTGKRGEDVREWPFQIENACRINNIPVEDTSSRLPGIAGSAMEKPASGWFLHWSSTTREEEHTWGIFREHVLQHFVASNYQSVLREKLQRLKQTSDIETYNGEYSALIFRVEALSHAHEATDLTVKYKVTHFVDEVRDRQARQDKRRPSVEQGSSREKSFKGKPFRGKGLFKPRPDSKRAEDRTGFHCKKPGHIKANCFLWKKEQGKQGNGQPRQ
;
A
#
# COMPACT_ATOMS: atom_id res chain seq x y z
N MET A 1 -23.90 -22.24 43.11
CA MET A 1 -22.71 -21.36 43.14
C MET A 1 -22.65 -20.69 41.78
N ALA A 2 -22.81 -19.36 41.71
CA ALA A 2 -22.70 -18.65 40.43
C ALA A 2 -21.28 -18.83 39.91
N ASP A 3 -21.16 -19.43 38.72
CA ASP A 3 -19.90 -19.60 38.04
C ASP A 3 -19.31 -18.21 37.79
N ARG A 4 -18.40 -17.78 38.67
CA ARG A 4 -17.66 -16.53 38.52
C ARG A 4 -16.67 -16.74 37.38
N THR A 5 -17.19 -16.75 36.16
CA THR A 5 -16.38 -16.77 34.96
C THR A 5 -15.43 -15.59 35.05
N ARG A 6 -14.14 -15.91 35.07
CA ARG A 6 -13.06 -14.94 35.29
C ARG A 6 -13.03 -13.97 34.11
N VAL A 7 -12.74 -12.70 34.36
CA VAL A 7 -12.43 -11.74 33.28
C VAL A 7 -11.17 -12.25 32.56
N PRO A 8 -11.14 -12.28 31.21
CA PRO A 8 -9.94 -12.67 30.48
C PRO A 8 -8.74 -11.83 30.91
N SER A 9 -7.58 -12.45 31.13
CA SER A 9 -6.40 -11.74 31.66
C SER A 9 -5.69 -10.86 30.62
N ASN A 10 -5.88 -11.16 29.33
CA ASN A 10 -5.14 -10.54 28.22
C ASN A 10 -6.08 -9.74 27.31
N LEU A 11 -6.88 -8.84 27.90
CA LEU A 11 -7.77 -8.00 27.11
C LEU A 11 -6.97 -6.91 26.37
N PRO A 12 -7.30 -6.63 25.09
CA PRO A 12 -6.73 -5.51 24.36
C PRO A 12 -7.12 -4.20 25.04
N LYS A 13 -6.12 -3.38 25.37
CA LYS A 13 -6.33 -2.09 26.02
C LYS A 13 -6.77 -1.04 25.02
N TYR A 14 -7.67 -0.14 25.43
CA TYR A 14 -8.13 0.97 24.60
C TYR A 14 -8.03 2.29 25.36
N THR A 15 -7.30 3.25 24.79
CA THR A 15 -7.10 4.56 25.42
C THR A 15 -8.03 5.62 24.84
N GLY A 16 -8.51 5.42 23.60
CA GLY A 16 -9.31 6.41 22.87
C GLY A 16 -8.48 7.49 22.19
N LYS A 17 -7.17 7.24 21.99
CA LYS A 17 -6.26 8.19 21.35
C LYS A 17 -6.34 8.14 19.82
N ARG A 18 -5.93 9.26 19.20
CA ARG A 18 -5.83 9.38 17.74
C ARG A 18 -4.85 8.36 17.19
N GLY A 19 -5.34 7.43 16.36
CA GLY A 19 -4.56 6.35 15.76
C GLY A 19 -4.99 4.95 16.20
N GLU A 20 -5.72 4.83 17.31
CA GLU A 20 -6.43 3.60 17.66
C GLU A 20 -7.71 3.50 16.82
N ASP A 21 -8.01 2.30 16.32
CA ASP A 21 -9.25 2.04 15.58
C ASP A 21 -10.30 1.46 16.52
N VAL A 22 -11.23 2.31 16.94
CA VAL A 22 -12.34 1.91 17.81
C VAL A 22 -13.30 0.91 17.15
N ARG A 23 -13.26 0.74 15.83
CA ARG A 23 -14.06 -0.29 15.15
C ARG A 23 -13.45 -1.67 15.29
N GLU A 24 -12.12 -1.73 15.42
CA GLU A 24 -11.39 -2.97 15.59
C GLU A 24 -11.42 -3.45 17.05
N TRP A 25 -11.36 -2.52 18.00
CA TRP A 25 -11.22 -2.86 19.41
C TRP A 25 -12.37 -3.72 19.99
N PRO A 26 -13.67 -3.42 19.77
CA PRO A 26 -14.77 -4.28 20.21
C PRO A 26 -14.67 -5.69 19.64
N PHE A 27 -14.26 -5.83 18.37
CA PHE A 27 -14.05 -7.14 17.76
C PHE A 27 -12.92 -7.93 18.44
N GLN A 28 -11.83 -7.26 18.82
CA GLN A 28 -10.74 -7.89 19.57
C GLN A 28 -11.19 -8.35 20.97
N ILE A 29 -12.04 -7.56 21.65
CA ILE A 29 -12.66 -7.94 22.93
C ILE A 29 -13.55 -9.17 22.75
N GLU A 30 -14.42 -9.18 21.74
CA GLU A 30 -15.26 -10.34 21.43
C GLU A 30 -14.41 -11.59 21.16
N ASN A 31 -13.33 -11.45 20.40
CA ASN A 31 -12.44 -12.57 20.11
C ASN A 31 -11.77 -13.11 21.39
N ALA A 32 -11.30 -12.22 22.27
CA ALA A 32 -10.75 -12.62 23.57
C ALA A 32 -11.80 -13.33 24.43
N CYS A 33 -13.05 -12.86 24.43
CA CYS A 33 -14.18 -13.50 25.12
C CYS A 33 -14.48 -14.90 24.55
N ARG A 34 -14.54 -15.05 23.22
CA ARG A 34 -14.78 -16.35 22.56
C ARG A 34 -13.70 -17.39 22.92
N ILE A 35 -12.43 -16.98 22.92
CA ILE A 35 -11.30 -17.86 23.30
C ILE A 35 -11.44 -18.33 24.77
N ASN A 36 -12.05 -17.52 25.63
CA ASN A 36 -12.28 -17.83 27.04
C ASN A 36 -13.66 -18.47 27.31
N ASN A 37 -14.35 -18.97 26.27
CA ASN A 37 -15.69 -19.58 26.37
C ASN A 37 -16.75 -18.65 26.97
N ILE A 38 -16.62 -17.33 26.77
CA ILE A 38 -17.64 -16.36 27.14
C ILE A 38 -18.56 -16.16 25.93
N PRO A 39 -19.88 -16.42 26.04
CA PRO A 39 -20.80 -16.24 24.93
C PRO A 39 -20.83 -14.77 24.51
N VAL A 40 -20.70 -14.55 23.20
CA VAL A 40 -20.74 -13.21 22.60
C VAL A 40 -22.09 -13.01 21.94
N GLU A 41 -22.99 -12.34 22.65
CA GLU A 41 -24.34 -12.02 22.22
C GLU A 41 -24.61 -10.55 22.46
N ASP A 42 -25.41 -9.93 21.59
CA ASP A 42 -25.74 -8.51 21.67
C ASP A 42 -26.54 -8.17 22.94
N THR A 43 -27.30 -9.12 23.46
CA THR A 43 -28.07 -9.02 24.70
C THR A 43 -27.23 -9.19 25.97
N SER A 44 -25.94 -9.52 25.84
CA SER A 44 -25.08 -9.81 26.98
C SER A 44 -24.85 -8.57 27.84
N SER A 45 -25.26 -8.64 29.11
CA SER A 45 -25.00 -7.58 30.10
C SER A 45 -23.61 -7.63 30.72
N ARG A 46 -22.87 -8.71 30.48
CA ARG A 46 -21.54 -8.93 31.06
C ARG A 46 -20.42 -8.33 30.21
N LEU A 47 -20.58 -8.32 28.88
CA LEU A 47 -19.55 -7.84 27.95
C LEU A 47 -19.21 -6.35 28.13
N PRO A 48 -20.16 -5.42 28.38
CA PRO A 48 -19.82 -4.03 28.66
C PRO A 48 -18.88 -3.88 29.87
N GLY A 49 -19.09 -4.66 30.94
CA GLY A 49 -18.21 -4.65 32.11
C GLY A 49 -16.81 -5.21 31.81
N ILE A 50 -16.71 -6.27 31.00
CA ILE A 50 -15.43 -6.82 30.54
C ILE A 50 -14.69 -5.79 29.69
N ALA A 51 -15.37 -5.19 28.71
CA ALA A 51 -14.80 -4.17 27.84
C ALA A 51 -14.35 -2.94 28.63
N GLY A 52 -15.20 -2.45 29.55
CA GLY A 52 -14.90 -1.33 30.43
C GLY A 52 -13.66 -1.54 31.30
N SER A 53 -13.39 -2.79 31.73
CA SER A 53 -12.16 -3.12 32.48
C SER A 53 -10.88 -3.00 31.65
N ALA A 54 -10.99 -3.03 30.32
CA ALA A 54 -9.87 -2.87 29.39
C ALA A 54 -9.74 -1.45 28.83
N MET A 55 -10.66 -0.54 29.19
CA MET A 55 -10.58 0.87 28.81
C MET A 55 -9.63 1.61 29.78
N GLU A 56 -8.64 2.29 29.22
CA GLU A 56 -7.69 3.13 29.95
C GLU A 56 -8.04 4.62 29.80
N LYS A 57 -7.36 5.49 30.55
CA LYS A 57 -7.60 6.94 30.45
C LYS A 57 -7.17 7.48 29.07
N PRO A 58 -7.95 8.36 28.43
CA PRO A 58 -9.20 8.96 28.89
C PRO A 58 -10.48 8.13 28.69
N ALA A 59 -10.47 7.07 27.87
CA ALA A 59 -11.66 6.30 27.51
C ALA A 59 -12.41 5.71 28.73
N SER A 60 -11.70 5.33 29.79
CA SER A 60 -12.32 4.86 31.04
C SER A 60 -13.28 5.87 31.67
N GLY A 61 -13.05 7.17 31.49
CA GLY A 61 -13.93 8.23 31.97
C GLY A 61 -15.26 8.28 31.22
N TRP A 62 -15.23 8.01 29.92
CA TRP A 62 -16.44 7.87 29.13
C TRP A 62 -17.24 6.63 29.54
N PHE A 63 -16.56 5.49 29.80
CA PHE A 63 -17.24 4.28 30.28
C PHE A 63 -17.99 4.51 31.59
N LEU A 64 -17.35 5.20 32.55
CA LEU A 64 -17.99 5.57 33.81
C LEU A 64 -19.25 6.42 33.56
N HIS A 65 -19.14 7.43 32.69
CA HIS A 65 -20.29 8.26 32.32
C HIS A 65 -21.42 7.44 31.70
N TRP A 66 -21.12 6.62 30.67
CA TRP A 66 -22.09 5.75 30.01
C TRP A 66 -22.78 4.80 31.00
N SER A 67 -22.01 4.15 31.88
CA SER A 67 -22.56 3.24 32.90
C SER A 67 -23.47 3.92 33.92
N SER A 68 -23.32 5.24 34.11
CA SER A 68 -24.12 6.01 35.06
C SER A 68 -25.37 6.64 34.43
N THR A 69 -25.39 6.84 33.11
CA THR A 69 -26.48 7.54 32.41
C THR A 69 -27.36 6.63 31.58
N THR A 70 -26.87 5.47 31.16
CA THR A 70 -27.65 4.44 30.47
C THR A 70 -28.51 3.66 31.47
N ARG A 71 -29.72 3.24 31.07
CA ARG A 71 -30.61 2.45 31.95
C ARG A 71 -30.05 1.05 32.13
N GLU A 72 -30.26 0.41 33.30
CA GLU A 72 -29.75 -0.95 33.56
C GLU A 72 -30.16 -1.98 32.49
N GLU A 73 -31.41 -1.90 32.01
CA GLU A 73 -31.96 -2.74 30.93
C GLU A 73 -31.23 -2.55 29.58
N GLU A 74 -30.61 -1.39 29.38
CA GLU A 74 -29.89 -0.99 28.17
C GLU A 74 -28.39 -1.30 28.25
N HIS A 75 -27.90 -1.84 29.38
CA HIS A 75 -26.51 -2.26 29.53
C HIS A 75 -26.22 -3.56 28.79
N THR A 76 -26.54 -3.62 27.50
CA THR A 76 -26.30 -4.75 26.63
C THR A 76 -25.08 -4.50 25.74
N TRP A 77 -24.47 -5.56 25.25
CA TRP A 77 -23.31 -5.46 24.35
C TRP A 77 -23.60 -4.69 23.07
N GLY A 78 -24.79 -4.89 22.49
CA GLY A 78 -25.22 -4.18 21.28
C GLY A 78 -25.23 -2.67 21.46
N ILE A 79 -25.89 -2.19 22.53
CA ILE A 79 -26.01 -0.76 22.85
C ILE A 79 -24.65 -0.17 23.21
N PHE A 80 -23.85 -0.91 23.99
CA PHE A 80 -22.49 -0.48 24.32
C PHE A 80 -21.64 -0.26 23.07
N ARG A 81 -21.62 -1.22 22.13
CA ARG A 81 -20.87 -1.09 20.87
C ARG A 81 -21.33 0.12 20.08
N GLU A 82 -22.64 0.31 19.94
CA GLU A 82 -23.20 1.45 19.23
C GLU A 82 -22.72 2.77 19.85
N HIS A 83 -22.86 2.95 21.16
CA HIS A 83 -22.48 4.18 21.85
C HIS A 83 -20.95 4.41 21.83
N VAL A 84 -20.14 3.35 21.97
CA VAL A 84 -18.68 3.43 21.83
C VAL A 84 -18.30 3.94 20.44
N LEU A 85 -18.89 3.36 19.40
CA LEU A 85 -18.61 3.76 18.02
C LEU A 85 -19.07 5.20 17.76
N GLN A 86 -20.27 5.57 18.21
CA GLN A 86 -20.78 6.94 18.07
C GLN A 86 -19.89 7.98 18.76
N HIS A 87 -19.31 7.66 19.92
CA HIS A 87 -18.51 8.61 20.68
C HIS A 87 -17.07 8.75 20.14
N PHE A 88 -16.43 7.64 19.78
CA PHE A 88 -15.00 7.62 19.45
C PHE A 88 -14.70 7.59 17.94
N VAL A 89 -15.67 7.23 17.08
CA VAL A 89 -15.48 7.36 15.63
C VAL A 89 -15.58 8.84 15.28
N ALA A 90 -14.51 9.38 14.70
CA ALA A 90 -14.52 10.75 14.21
C ALA A 90 -15.61 10.94 13.14
N SER A 91 -16.35 12.04 13.19
CA SER A 91 -17.42 12.37 12.23
C SER A 91 -16.93 12.39 10.78
N ASN A 92 -15.66 12.70 10.55
CA ASN A 92 -15.02 12.72 9.23
C ASN A 92 -14.21 11.44 8.91
N TYR A 93 -14.38 10.36 9.68
CA TYR A 93 -13.60 9.11 9.55
C TYR A 93 -13.55 8.59 8.11
N GLN A 94 -14.71 8.44 7.46
CA GLN A 94 -14.80 7.94 6.08
C GLN A 94 -14.14 8.89 5.08
N SER A 95 -14.30 10.20 5.25
CA SER A 95 -13.65 11.20 4.38
C SER A 95 -12.13 11.14 4.49
N VAL A 96 -11.60 11.00 5.71
CA VAL A 96 -10.17 10.85 5.98
C VAL A 96 -9.62 9.57 5.36
N LEU A 97 -10.34 8.44 5.45
CA LEU A 97 -9.93 7.20 4.81
C LEU A 97 -9.87 7.33 3.28
N ARG A 98 -10.89 7.95 2.67
CA ARG A 98 -10.92 8.18 1.21
C ARG A 98 -9.80 9.10 0.76
N GLU A 99 -9.55 10.18 1.50
CA GLU A 99 -8.45 11.12 1.22
C GLU A 99 -7.08 10.42 1.33
N LYS A 100 -6.88 9.60 2.37
CA LYS A 100 -5.66 8.80 2.53
C LYS A 100 -5.47 7.81 1.38
N LEU A 101 -6.54 7.10 0.99
CA LEU A 101 -6.49 6.16 -0.13
C LEU A 101 -6.17 6.87 -1.46
N GLN A 102 -6.76 8.03 -1.72
CA GLN A 102 -6.48 8.84 -2.92
C GLN A 102 -5.05 9.38 -2.96
N ARG A 103 -4.46 9.68 -1.80
CA ARG A 103 -3.09 10.18 -1.68
C ARG A 103 -2.05 9.08 -1.58
N LEU A 104 -2.47 7.84 -1.36
CA LEU A 104 -1.57 6.70 -1.22
C LEU A 104 -0.82 6.49 -2.54
N LYS A 105 0.51 6.59 -2.47
CA LYS A 105 1.41 6.35 -3.60
C LYS A 105 2.43 5.31 -3.18
N GLN A 106 2.83 4.46 -4.12
CA GLN A 106 3.91 3.52 -3.89
C GLN A 106 5.24 4.29 -3.82
N THR A 107 5.72 4.52 -2.60
CA THR A 107 7.03 5.14 -2.31
C THR A 107 8.05 4.14 -1.78
N SER A 108 7.58 2.97 -1.33
CA SER A 108 8.35 1.86 -0.79
C SER A 108 8.20 0.61 -1.67
N ASP A 109 8.56 -0.56 -1.14
CA ASP A 109 8.34 -1.84 -1.80
C ASP A 109 6.84 -2.16 -1.98
N ILE A 110 6.57 -3.09 -2.90
CA ILE A 110 5.21 -3.46 -3.30
C ILE A 110 4.42 -4.07 -2.12
N GLU A 111 5.09 -4.82 -1.24
CA GLU A 111 4.43 -5.50 -0.13
C GLU A 111 3.95 -4.49 0.92
N THR A 112 4.80 -3.54 1.31
CA THR A 112 4.44 -2.44 2.19
C THR A 112 3.28 -1.62 1.63
N TYR A 113 3.36 -1.22 0.35
CA TYR A 113 2.27 -0.48 -0.31
C TYR A 113 0.95 -1.27 -0.33
N ASN A 114 0.99 -2.56 -0.69
CA ASN A 114 -0.19 -3.41 -0.71
C ASN A 114 -0.78 -3.59 0.69
N GLY A 115 0.06 -3.70 1.73
CA GLY A 115 -0.37 -3.74 3.12
C GLY A 115 -1.12 -2.47 3.53
N GLU A 116 -0.55 -1.30 3.25
CA GLU A 116 -1.20 -0.01 3.53
C GLU A 116 -2.50 0.19 2.72
N TYR A 117 -2.48 -0.18 1.44
CA TYR A 117 -3.66 -0.14 0.58
C TYR A 117 -4.77 -1.05 1.11
N SER A 118 -4.44 -2.29 1.45
CA SER A 118 -5.40 -3.26 2.01
C SER A 118 -5.95 -2.78 3.36
N ALA A 119 -5.11 -2.23 4.23
CA ALA A 119 -5.56 -1.68 5.51
C ALA A 119 -6.59 -0.54 5.35
N LEU A 120 -6.49 0.25 4.28
CA LEU A 120 -7.43 1.33 3.97
C LEU A 120 -8.69 0.83 3.24
N ILE A 121 -8.54 0.01 2.19
CA ILE A 121 -9.66 -0.36 1.30
C ILE A 121 -10.75 -1.14 2.03
N PHE A 122 -10.38 -2.00 2.99
CA PHE A 122 -11.35 -2.79 3.76
C PHE A 122 -12.10 -1.97 4.82
N ARG A 123 -11.64 -0.75 5.14
CA ARG A 123 -12.27 0.13 6.16
C ARG A 123 -13.18 1.20 5.56
N VAL A 124 -13.15 1.42 4.24
CA VAL A 124 -13.99 2.40 3.54
C VAL A 124 -15.39 1.82 3.30
N GLU A 125 -16.43 2.45 3.87
CA GLU A 125 -17.81 1.92 3.92
C GLU A 125 -18.65 2.10 2.66
N ALA A 126 -18.10 2.53 1.53
CA ALA A 126 -18.85 2.57 0.26
C ALA A 126 -18.05 1.99 -0.89
N LEU A 127 -17.95 0.66 -0.89
CA LEU A 127 -17.87 -0.13 -2.11
C LEU A 127 -19.09 -1.07 -2.28
N SER A 128 -20.04 -1.08 -1.34
CA SER A 128 -21.19 -2.01 -1.33
C SER A 128 -22.55 -1.41 -1.64
N HIS A 129 -22.69 -0.07 -1.74
CA HIS A 129 -23.94 0.56 -2.16
C HIS A 129 -23.68 1.46 -3.38
N ALA A 130 -24.36 1.13 -4.48
CA ALA A 130 -24.26 1.67 -5.83
C ALA A 130 -23.17 1.04 -6.72
N HIS A 131 -23.65 0.52 -7.84
CA HIS A 131 -22.98 -0.04 -9.03
C HIS A 131 -21.90 0.86 -9.69
N GLU A 132 -21.39 1.87 -9.00
CA GLU A 132 -20.34 2.81 -9.43
C GLU A 132 -18.96 2.46 -8.83
N ALA A 133 -18.91 1.48 -7.90
CA ALA A 133 -17.71 1.01 -7.21
C ALA A 133 -16.78 0.14 -8.07
N THR A 134 -17.28 -0.45 -9.15
CA THR A 134 -16.43 -1.17 -10.11
C THR A 134 -15.63 -0.21 -10.99
N ASP A 135 -16.15 0.99 -11.27
CA ASP A 135 -15.41 1.96 -12.09
C ASP A 135 -14.20 2.49 -11.32
N LEU A 136 -14.31 2.84 -10.04
CA LEU A 136 -13.15 3.32 -9.29
C LEU A 136 -12.10 2.21 -9.06
N THR A 137 -12.51 0.99 -8.73
CA THR A 137 -11.58 -0.13 -8.49
C THR A 137 -10.86 -0.56 -9.78
N VAL A 138 -11.59 -0.59 -10.90
CA VAL A 138 -11.00 -0.86 -12.23
C VAL A 138 -10.15 0.32 -12.68
N LYS A 139 -10.58 1.57 -12.48
CA LYS A 139 -9.83 2.77 -12.83
C LYS A 139 -8.52 2.87 -12.06
N TYR A 140 -8.47 2.53 -10.77
CA TYR A 140 -7.21 2.48 -10.01
C TYR A 140 -6.31 1.31 -10.46
N LYS A 141 -6.85 0.11 -10.69
CA LYS A 141 -6.04 -1.01 -11.24
C LYS A 141 -5.49 -0.69 -12.65
N VAL A 142 -6.26 0.01 -13.47
CA VAL A 142 -5.90 0.37 -14.85
C VAL A 142 -4.97 1.58 -14.89
N THR A 143 -5.13 2.61 -14.06
CA THR A 143 -4.23 3.78 -14.07
C THR A 143 -2.83 3.43 -13.57
N HIS A 144 -2.70 2.61 -12.52
CA HIS A 144 -1.39 2.17 -12.04
C HIS A 144 -0.68 1.24 -13.04
N PHE A 145 -1.41 0.39 -13.77
CA PHE A 145 -0.84 -0.46 -14.82
C PHE A 145 -0.45 0.34 -16.07
N VAL A 146 -1.30 1.28 -16.51
CA VAL A 146 -1.05 2.09 -17.72
C VAL A 146 0.12 3.05 -17.51
N ASP A 147 0.28 3.66 -16.35
CA ASP A 147 1.42 4.52 -16.07
C ASP A 147 2.74 3.73 -16.02
N GLU A 148 2.73 2.52 -15.47
CA GLU A 148 3.91 1.63 -15.45
C GLU A 148 4.31 1.18 -16.87
N VAL A 149 3.35 0.93 -17.75
CA VAL A 149 3.59 0.58 -19.16
C VAL A 149 4.07 1.79 -19.97
N ARG A 150 3.50 2.98 -19.77
CA ARG A 150 3.94 4.21 -20.45
C ARG A 150 5.36 4.60 -20.06
N ASP A 151 5.73 4.44 -18.78
CA ASP A 151 7.08 4.75 -18.32
C ASP A 151 8.12 3.72 -18.82
N ARG A 152 7.73 2.44 -18.97
CA ARG A 152 8.55 1.42 -19.65
C ARG A 152 8.69 1.70 -21.16
N GLN A 153 7.61 2.10 -21.84
CA GLN A 153 7.61 2.43 -23.27
C GLN A 153 8.49 3.66 -23.54
N ALA A 154 8.35 4.73 -22.75
CA ALA A 154 9.18 5.93 -22.86
C ALA A 154 10.67 5.65 -22.64
N ARG A 155 11.02 4.67 -21.79
CA ARG A 155 12.41 4.21 -21.60
C ARG A 155 12.91 3.34 -22.76
N GLN A 156 12.03 2.59 -23.43
CA GLN A 156 12.38 1.80 -24.62
C GLN A 156 12.53 2.67 -25.86
N ASP A 157 11.66 3.67 -26.04
CA ASP A 157 11.72 4.58 -27.19
C ASP A 157 12.96 5.48 -27.14
N LYS A 158 13.39 5.90 -25.93
CA LYS A 158 14.70 6.58 -25.73
C LYS A 158 15.92 5.70 -26.01
N ARG A 159 15.75 4.38 -26.15
CA ARG A 159 16.82 3.41 -26.47
C ARG A 159 16.86 3.00 -27.94
N ARG A 160 15.91 3.42 -28.78
CA ARG A 160 15.96 3.16 -30.23
C ARG A 160 16.58 4.35 -30.95
N PRO A 161 17.70 4.19 -31.69
CA PRO A 161 18.14 5.21 -32.63
C PRO A 161 17.18 5.23 -33.83
N SER A 162 16.66 6.41 -34.17
CA SER A 162 15.91 6.65 -35.41
C SER A 162 16.77 6.33 -36.63
N VAL A 163 16.28 5.44 -37.48
CA VAL A 163 16.67 5.41 -38.90
C VAL A 163 15.48 5.96 -39.67
N GLU A 164 15.62 7.20 -40.13
CA GLU A 164 14.80 7.75 -41.22
C GLU A 164 15.14 7.01 -42.52
N GLN A 165 14.13 6.65 -43.32
CA GLN A 165 13.98 7.09 -44.71
C GLN A 165 12.82 6.40 -45.44
N GLY A 166 11.89 7.24 -45.93
CA GLY A 166 11.55 7.41 -47.35
C GLY A 166 11.26 6.22 -48.28
N SER A 167 9.99 6.14 -48.67
CA SER A 167 9.44 5.95 -50.03
C SER A 167 9.87 4.79 -50.96
N SER A 168 8.84 4.00 -51.28
CA SER A 168 8.38 3.57 -52.61
C SER A 168 9.07 2.40 -53.35
N ARG A 169 8.16 1.51 -53.79
CA ARG A 169 8.06 0.88 -55.12
C ARG A 169 8.33 -0.63 -55.20
N GLU A 170 7.35 -1.26 -55.83
CA GLU A 170 7.06 -2.67 -56.03
C GLU A 170 7.88 -3.32 -57.18
N LYS A 171 7.95 -4.67 -57.17
CA LYS A 171 8.41 -5.64 -58.22
C LYS A 171 9.91 -5.97 -58.23
N SER A 172 10.41 -7.21 -58.41
CA SER A 172 9.84 -8.54 -58.73
C SER A 172 10.86 -9.68 -58.46
N PHE A 173 10.33 -10.91 -58.41
CA PHE A 173 10.90 -12.27 -58.38
C PHE A 173 12.30 -12.58 -58.99
N LYS A 174 13.07 -13.48 -58.33
CA LYS A 174 13.48 -14.82 -58.88
C LYS A 174 14.30 -15.73 -57.91
N GLY A 175 13.79 -16.95 -57.64
CA GLY A 175 14.47 -18.26 -57.40
C GLY A 175 15.48 -18.41 -56.22
N LYS A 176 15.65 -19.52 -55.49
CA LYS A 176 15.21 -20.95 -55.51
C LYS A 176 15.25 -21.48 -54.04
N PRO A 177 14.59 -22.61 -53.69
CA PRO A 177 14.59 -23.13 -52.32
C PRO A 177 15.76 -24.08 -52.06
N PHE A 178 16.37 -24.03 -50.88
CA PHE A 178 17.22 -25.13 -50.40
C PHE A 178 17.09 -25.30 -48.87
N ARG A 179 16.52 -26.45 -48.48
CA ARG A 179 16.56 -27.00 -47.12
C ARG A 179 17.99 -27.48 -46.83
N GLY A 180 18.53 -27.15 -45.67
CA GLY A 180 19.76 -27.77 -45.19
C GLY A 180 20.33 -27.06 -43.97
N LYS A 181 20.01 -27.59 -42.79
CA LYS A 181 20.42 -27.17 -41.44
C LYS A 181 21.88 -26.65 -41.38
N GLY A 182 22.02 -25.38 -41.09
CA GLY A 182 23.30 -24.70 -40.91
C GLY A 182 24.01 -25.14 -39.63
N LEU A 183 25.22 -25.66 -39.85
CA LEU A 183 26.27 -25.95 -38.89
C LEU A 183 26.60 -24.71 -38.03
N PHE A 184 26.46 -24.83 -36.71
CA PHE A 184 26.86 -23.79 -35.76
C PHE A 184 28.37 -23.53 -35.88
N LYS A 185 28.73 -22.28 -36.26
CA LYS A 185 30.08 -21.77 -36.01
C LYS A 185 30.12 -21.17 -34.60
N PRO A 186 31.03 -21.60 -33.71
CA PRO A 186 31.22 -20.94 -32.42
C PRO A 186 31.72 -19.50 -32.65
N ARG A 187 31.12 -18.54 -31.92
CA ARG A 187 31.58 -17.15 -31.90
C ARG A 187 32.98 -17.10 -31.28
N PRO A 188 33.90 -16.27 -31.83
CA PRO A 188 35.18 -16.03 -31.17
C PRO A 188 34.94 -15.31 -29.84
N ASP A 189 35.74 -15.72 -28.84
CA ASP A 189 35.72 -15.24 -27.46
C ASP A 189 35.46 -13.74 -27.34
N SER A 190 34.53 -13.39 -26.45
CA SER A 190 34.38 -12.03 -25.95
C SER A 190 35.70 -11.60 -25.30
N LYS A 191 36.56 -10.93 -26.08
CA LYS A 191 37.68 -10.19 -25.53
C LYS A 191 37.14 -9.23 -24.47
N ARG A 192 37.75 -9.39 -23.30
CA ARG A 192 37.42 -8.81 -22.01
C ARG A 192 37.24 -7.29 -22.09
N ALA A 193 36.45 -6.75 -21.16
CA ALA A 193 36.25 -5.32 -20.94
C ALA A 193 37.52 -4.59 -20.42
N GLU A 194 38.72 -5.10 -20.71
CA GLU A 194 40.00 -4.65 -20.15
C GLU A 194 40.62 -3.49 -20.95
N ASP A 195 40.26 -3.29 -22.23
CA ASP A 195 40.87 -2.24 -23.08
C ASP A 195 40.08 -0.92 -23.15
N ARG A 196 38.95 -0.77 -22.44
CA ARG A 196 38.19 0.50 -22.44
C ARG A 196 38.72 1.45 -21.38
N THR A 197 39.60 2.34 -21.81
CA THR A 197 40.18 3.41 -21.00
C THR A 197 39.24 4.62 -20.94
N GLY A 198 38.99 5.15 -19.74
CA GLY A 198 38.16 6.33 -19.57
C GLY A 198 38.81 7.57 -20.20
N PHE A 199 38.17 8.18 -21.20
CA PHE A 199 38.70 9.36 -21.92
C PHE A 199 39.12 10.54 -21.04
N HIS A 200 38.59 10.66 -19.82
CA HIS A 200 38.90 11.75 -18.88
C HIS A 200 40.01 11.42 -17.88
N CYS A 201 40.08 10.18 -17.37
CA CYS A 201 41.06 9.79 -16.34
C CYS A 201 42.16 8.84 -16.84
N LYS A 202 42.08 8.40 -18.10
CA LYS A 202 42.97 7.42 -18.74
C LYS A 202 43.19 6.13 -17.94
N LYS A 203 42.25 5.76 -17.05
CA LYS A 203 42.27 4.47 -16.33
C LYS A 203 41.46 3.41 -17.09
N PRO A 204 41.93 2.15 -17.16
CA PRO A 204 41.23 1.06 -17.82
C PRO A 204 39.96 0.65 -17.07
N GLY A 205 39.06 -0.04 -17.78
CA GLY A 205 37.89 -0.72 -17.20
C GLY A 205 36.62 0.12 -17.03
N HIS A 206 36.57 1.39 -17.46
CA HIS A 206 35.33 2.17 -17.38
C HIS A 206 35.22 3.27 -18.44
N ILE A 207 33.97 3.58 -18.82
CA ILE A 207 33.62 4.67 -19.75
C ILE A 207 33.48 6.01 -19.00
N LYS A 208 33.56 7.12 -19.73
CA LYS A 208 33.46 8.50 -19.19
C LYS A 208 32.26 8.72 -18.25
N ALA A 209 31.11 8.13 -18.55
CA ALA A 209 29.90 8.23 -17.71
C ALA A 209 30.07 7.64 -16.30
N ASN A 210 30.98 6.68 -16.13
CA ASN A 210 31.29 6.01 -14.87
C ASN A 210 32.59 6.53 -14.22
N CYS A 211 33.24 7.56 -14.81
CA CYS A 211 34.43 8.16 -14.24
C CYS A 211 34.05 9.05 -13.04
N PHE A 212 34.56 8.69 -11.87
CA PHE A 212 34.30 9.43 -10.63
C PHE A 212 34.82 10.88 -10.68
N LEU A 213 35.97 11.11 -11.34
CA LEU A 213 36.54 12.45 -11.51
C LEU A 213 35.65 13.34 -12.39
N TRP A 214 35.12 12.80 -13.48
CA TRP A 214 34.17 13.50 -14.35
C TRP A 214 32.87 13.87 -13.61
N LYS A 215 32.31 12.95 -12.80
CA LYS A 215 31.13 13.26 -11.97
C LYS A 215 31.40 14.33 -10.92
N LYS A 216 32.60 14.36 -10.35
CA LYS A 216 33.00 15.37 -9.35
C LYS A 216 33.17 16.77 -9.96
N GLU A 217 33.60 16.88 -11.21
CA GLU A 217 33.68 18.16 -11.93
C GLU A 217 32.29 18.71 -12.32
N GLN A 218 31.38 17.84 -12.76
CA GLN A 218 29.98 18.21 -13.03
C GLN A 218 29.27 18.80 -11.78
N GLY A 219 29.54 18.24 -10.60
CA GLY A 219 28.96 18.73 -9.34
C GLY A 219 29.42 20.14 -8.93
N LYS A 220 30.52 20.65 -9.49
CA LYS A 220 31.03 22.00 -9.19
C LYS A 220 30.46 23.10 -10.10
N GLN A 221 29.83 22.75 -11.22
CA GLN A 221 29.26 23.71 -12.19
C GLN A 221 27.75 23.93 -12.01
N GLY A 222 27.10 23.20 -11.10
CA GLY A 222 25.64 23.16 -10.96
C GLY A 222 25.08 23.83 -9.71
N ASN A 223 25.58 24.99 -9.29
CA ASN A 223 24.84 25.82 -8.33
C ASN A 223 25.20 27.30 -8.48
N GLY A 224 24.39 28.05 -9.23
CA GLY A 224 24.58 29.48 -9.38
C GLY A 224 23.72 30.10 -10.47
N GLN A 225 22.41 30.24 -10.21
CA GLN A 225 21.65 31.40 -10.67
C GLN A 225 20.30 31.50 -9.93
N PRO A 226 20.01 32.62 -9.22
CA PRO A 226 18.69 32.86 -8.66
C PRO A 226 17.73 33.25 -9.79
N ARG A 227 16.53 32.65 -9.80
CA ARG A 227 15.41 33.14 -10.61
C ARG A 227 14.92 34.46 -10.01
N GLN A 228 15.14 35.56 -10.72
CA GLN A 228 14.23 36.71 -10.69
C GLN A 228 13.17 36.52 -11.78
#